data_AF-A0A434V8F5-F1
#
_entry.id   AF-A0A434V8F5-F1
#
_cell.length_a   1.000
_cell.length_b   1.000
_cell.length_c   1.000
_cell.angle_alpha   90.00
_cell.angle_beta   90.00
_cell.angle_gamma   90.00
#
_symmetry.space_group_name_H-M   'P 1'
#
loop_
_entity.id
_entity.type
_entity.pdbx_description
1 polymer ?
#
loop_
_entity_poly.entity_id
_entity_poly.type
_entity_poly.pdbx_seq_one_letter_code
_entity_poly.pdbx_strand_id
1 'polypeptide(L)' 'LRTFRHVAGMTPYQFLLRTRLHRAAVQLRASDEAISTIALDAGFNDLSTFNRRFKREMGEAPGAYRARRSSRPG' A
#
# COMPACT_ATOMS: atom_id res chain seq x y z
N LEU A 1 -10.55 16.97 -22.63
CA LEU A 1 -9.95 16.78 -21.28
C LEU A 1 -10.93 17.22 -20.20
N ARG A 2 -11.89 16.35 -19.88
CA ARG A 2 -12.99 16.47 -18.90
C ARG A 2 -13.56 15.05 -18.88
N THR A 3 -13.60 14.29 -17.78
CA THR A 3 -14.45 14.52 -16.62
C THR A 3 -14.14 13.43 -15.60
N PHE A 4 -13.55 13.74 -14.44
CA PHE A 4 -13.66 12.87 -13.26
C PHE A 4 -14.17 13.73 -12.11
N ARG A 5 -15.48 13.99 -12.18
CA ARG A 5 -16.23 14.76 -11.19
C ARG A 5 -16.78 13.77 -10.16
N HIS A 6 -16.18 13.85 -8.96
CA HIS A 6 -16.84 13.78 -7.65
C HIS A 6 -18.07 12.88 -7.51
N VAL A 7 -17.88 11.64 -7.04
CA VAL A 7 -18.96 10.85 -6.42
C VAL A 7 -18.61 10.37 -5.00
N ALA A 8 -17.43 10.65 -4.44
CA ALA A 8 -17.05 10.05 -3.14
C ALA A 8 -16.17 10.89 -2.20
N GLY A 9 -16.07 12.21 -2.39
CA GLY A 9 -15.22 13.07 -1.52
C GLY A 9 -13.72 12.76 -1.60
N MET A 10 -13.30 11.92 -2.55
CA MET A 10 -11.90 11.56 -2.79
C MET A 10 -11.47 12.00 -4.20
N THR A 11 -10.26 12.55 -4.29
CA THR A 11 -9.69 12.93 -5.59
C THR A 11 -9.24 11.68 -6.38
N PRO A 12 -9.19 11.72 -7.71
CA PRO A 12 -8.70 10.60 -8.52
C PRO A 12 -7.31 10.11 -8.08
N TYR A 13 -6.44 11.05 -7.70
CA TYR A 13 -5.12 10.76 -7.14
C TYR A 13 -5.20 9.94 -5.84
N GLN A 14 -6.11 10.30 -4.92
CA GLN A 14 -6.29 9.55 -3.67
C GLN A 14 -6.78 8.13 -3.95
N PHE A 15 -7.73 7.94 -4.87
CA PHE A 15 -8.21 6.62 -5.24
C PHE A 15 -7.08 5.73 -5.81
N LEU A 16 -6.28 6.26 -6.74
CA LEU A 16 -5.12 5.56 -7.28
C LEU A 16 -4.10 5.21 -6.20
N LEU A 17 -3.82 6.14 -5.29
CA LEU A 17 -2.88 5.93 -4.19
C LEU A 17 -3.35 4.80 -3.26
N ARG A 18 -4.64 4.80 -2.87
CA ARG A 18 -5.22 3.73 -2.04
C ARG A 18 -5.13 2.39 -2.74
N THR A 19 -5.48 2.35 -4.03
CA THR A 19 -5.41 1.12 -4.85
C THR A 19 -3.99 0.55 -4.89
N ARG A 20 -2.97 1.40 -5.08
CA ARG A 20 -1.55 1.00 -5.05
C ARG A 20 -1.14 0.43 -3.69
N LEU A 21 -1.54 1.09 -2.60
CA LEU A 21 -1.24 0.60 -1.24
C LEU A 21 -1.93 -0.73 -0.93
N HIS A 22 -3.16 -0.93 -1.40
CA HIS A 22 -3.86 -2.22 -1.28
C HIS A 22 -3.16 -3.34 -2.05
N ARG A 23 -2.67 -3.07 -3.27
CA ARG A 23 -1.87 -4.06 -4.03
C ARG A 23 -0.58 -4.41 -3.31
N ALA A 24 0.13 -3.43 -2.77
CA ALA A 24 1.33 -3.66 -1.95
C ALA A 24 1.03 -4.53 -0.72
N ALA A 25 -0.12 -4.33 -0.05
CA ALA A 25 -0.54 -5.16 1.08
C ALA A 25 -0.83 -6.62 0.68
N VAL A 26 -1.36 -6.84 -0.53
CA VAL A 26 -1.52 -8.20 -1.08
C VAL A 26 -0.15 -8.84 -1.30
N GLN A 27 0.79 -8.14 -1.95
CA GLN A 27 2.15 -8.65 -2.18
C GLN A 27 2.89 -8.95 -0.87
N LEU A 28 2.83 -8.05 0.12
CA LEU A 28 3.46 -8.24 1.43
C LEU A 28 3.00 -9.51 2.15
N ARG A 29 1.76 -9.98 1.91
CA ARG A 29 1.22 -11.21 2.49
C ARG A 29 1.48 -12.45 1.63
N ALA A 30 1.68 -12.26 0.33
CA ALA A 30 1.87 -13.36 -0.62
C ALA A 30 3.35 -13.73 -0.82
N SER A 31 4.29 -12.81 -0.56
CA SER A 31 5.72 -13.01 -0.82
C SER A 31 6.62 -12.46 0.28
N ASP A 32 7.87 -12.97 0.27
CA ASP A 32 8.97 -12.52 1.13
C ASP A 32 9.89 -11.50 0.43
N GLU A 33 9.43 -10.96 -0.69
CA GLU A 33 10.14 -9.94 -1.48
C GLU A 33 10.51 -8.70 -0.64
N ALA A 34 11.60 -8.02 -0.97
CA ALA A 34 12.01 -6.86 -0.18
C ALA A 34 10.92 -5.77 -0.17
N ILE A 35 10.68 -5.17 0.99
CA ILE A 35 9.68 -4.09 1.14
C ILE A 35 10.02 -2.91 0.22
N SER A 36 11.30 -2.66 -0.04
CA SER A 36 11.78 -1.67 -1.00
C SER A 36 11.33 -1.98 -2.44
N THR A 37 11.41 -3.24 -2.87
CA THR A 37 10.96 -3.65 -4.20
C THR A 37 9.45 -3.49 -4.34
N ILE A 38 8.67 -3.94 -3.35
CA ILE A 38 7.22 -3.76 -3.33
C ILE A 38 6.83 -2.26 -3.35
N ALA A 39 7.60 -1.40 -2.68
CA ALA A 39 7.38 0.04 -2.70
C ALA A 39 7.60 0.62 -4.11
N LEU A 40 8.67 0.21 -4.79
CA LEU A 40 8.98 0.63 -6.16
C LEU A 40 7.88 0.17 -7.14
N ASP A 41 7.45 -1.09 -7.05
CA ASP A 41 6.36 -1.65 -7.87
C ASP A 41 5.02 -0.95 -7.63
N ALA A 42 4.76 -0.51 -6.39
CA ALA A 42 3.61 0.31 -6.05
C ALA A 42 3.73 1.76 -6.55
N GLY A 43 4.85 2.13 -7.18
CA GLY A 43 5.11 3.43 -7.77
C GLY A 43 5.64 4.48 -6.77
N PHE A 44 6.30 4.05 -5.70
CA PHE A 44 6.97 4.92 -4.74
C PHE A 44 8.48 4.88 -4.96
N ASN A 45 9.09 6.06 -5.17
CA ASN A 45 10.54 6.20 -5.29
C ASN A 45 11.26 6.40 -3.94
N ASP A 46 10.49 6.46 -2.84
CA ASP A 46 11.01 6.67 -1.49
C ASP A 46 10.31 5.75 -0.50
N LEU A 47 11.12 4.92 0.18
CA LEU A 47 10.64 3.93 1.15
C LEU A 47 10.02 4.59 2.38
N SER A 48 10.53 5.75 2.80
CA SER A 48 10.00 6.47 3.98
C SER A 48 8.57 6.97 3.73
N THR A 49 8.33 7.51 2.53
CA THR A 49 7.01 7.96 2.08
C THR A 49 6.07 6.78 1.91
N PHE A 50 6.53 5.67 1.32
CA PHE A 50 5.74 4.44 1.27
C PHE A 50 5.33 3.99 2.68
N ASN A 51 6.27 3.83 3.60
CA ASN A 51 6.00 3.39 4.98
C ASN A 51 4.98 4.28 5.70
N ARG A 52 5.14 5.60 5.61
CA ARG A 52 4.21 6.57 6.21
C ARG A 52 2.81 6.48 5.60
N ARG A 53 2.72 6.39 4.26
CA ARG A 53 1.46 6.31 3.52
C ARG A 53 0.75 4.98 3.79
N PHE A 54 1.50 3.87 3.78
CA PHE A 54 1.02 2.53 4.04
C PHE A 54 0.48 2.41 5.47
N LYS A 55 1.24 2.85 6.49
CA LYS A 55 0.77 2.84 7.88
C LYS A 55 -0.53 3.63 8.06
N ARG A 56 -0.66 4.79 7.41
CA ARG A 56 -1.90 5.57 7.48
C ARG A 56 -3.09 4.82 6.87
N GLU A 57 -2.88 4.07 5.80
CA GLU A 57 -3.95 3.36 5.09
C GLU A 57 -4.31 2.01 5.73
N MET A 58 -3.30 1.28 6.23
CA MET A 58 -3.44 -0.09 6.72
C MET A 58 -3.44 -0.22 8.25
N GLY A 59 -3.15 0.88 8.97
CA GLY A 59 -3.04 0.93 10.44
C GLY A 59 -1.68 0.55 11.00
N GLU A 60 -0.85 -0.18 10.24
CA GLU A 60 0.45 -0.68 10.69
C GLU A 60 1.53 -0.56 9.60
N ALA A 61 2.81 -0.58 9.99
CA ALA A 61 3.92 -0.49 9.05
C ALA A 61 4.04 -1.78 8.19
N PRO A 62 4.57 -1.71 6.95
CA PRO A 62 4.67 -2.85 6.05
C PRO A 62 5.34 -4.10 6.65
N GLY A 63 6.40 -3.91 7.44
CA GLY A 63 7.10 -5.01 8.11
C GLY A 63 6.24 -5.70 9.17
N ALA A 64 5.51 -4.93 9.99
CA ALA A 64 4.57 -5.47 10.96
C ALA A 64 3.38 -6.17 10.27
N TYR A 65 2.87 -5.57 9.19
CA TYR A 65 1.82 -6.15 8.35
C TYR A 65 2.22 -7.51 7.79
N ARG A 66 3.46 -7.64 7.30
CA ARG A 66 4.03 -8.92 6.84
C ARG A 66 4.20 -9.91 7.99
N ALA A 67 4.74 -9.49 9.13
CA ALA A 67 4.96 -10.37 10.28
C ALA A 67 3.66 -10.99 10.81
N ARG A 68 2.50 -10.33 10.61
CA ARG A 68 1.18 -10.90 10.91
C ARG A 68 0.76 -12.07 10.01
N ARG A 69 1.39 -12.26 8.86
CA ARG A 69 1.25 -13.50 8.05
C ARG A 69 1.65 -14.73 8.87
N SER A 70 2.71 -14.59 9.68
CA SER A 70 3.33 -15.67 10.44
C SER A 70 2.58 -16.04 11.73
N SER A 71 1.64 -15.19 12.18
CA SER A 71 0.88 -15.39 13.42
C SER A 71 -0.51 -16.00 13.21
N ARG A 72 -0.80 -16.54 12.03
CA ARG A 72 -1.83 -17.58 11.89
C ARG A 72 -1.18 -18.93 12.18
N PRO A 73 -1.37 -19.54 13.38
CA PRO A 73 -1.01 -20.93 13.56
C PRO A 73 -1.84 -21.74 12.56
N GLY A 74 -1.17 -22.63 11.83
CA GLY A 74 -1.84 -23.69 11.09
C GLY A 74 -2.54 -24.66 12.04
#